data_AF-A0A916G2J2-F1
#
_entry.id   AF-A0A916G2J2-F1
#
_cell.length_a   1.000
_cell.length_b   1.000
_cell.length_c   1.000
_cell.angle_alpha   90.00
_cell.angle_beta   90.00
_cell.angle_gamma   90.00
#
_symmetry.space_group_name_H-M   'P 1'
#
loop_
_entity.id
_entity.type
_entity.pdbx_description
1 polymer ?
#
loop_
_entity_poly.entity_id
_entity_poly.type
_entity_poly.pdbx_seq_one_letter_code
_entity_poly.pdbx_strand_id
1 'polypeptide(L)'
;MQYVALNNGGRWRVSRYSQVNAQQLPAIVMLICTLWLVSGSVCIVMGKDMSIAGSDTRDDYLTPQQIATLEEKALAGDGKAAFRLANYWQNYEVNSKEAAYWLQIGAENGHLISQLNLSAYMQSIPSAFGVAKGDTKSLKRLGKRAKFWENKAQGQEKKNTHKSIHPRQ
;
A
#
# COMPACT_ATOMS: atom_id res chain seq x y z
N MET A 1 -5.29 -1.37 31.88
CA MET A 1 -6.75 -1.22 31.87
C MET A 1 -7.15 -0.64 30.53
N GLN A 2 -7.67 -1.49 29.64
CA GLN A 2 -8.20 -1.13 28.32
C GLN A 2 -9.53 -0.39 28.48
N TYR A 3 -9.80 0.55 27.58
CA TYR A 3 -11.07 1.25 27.48
C TYR A 3 -11.83 0.74 26.27
N VAL A 4 -13.00 0.13 26.50
CA VAL A 4 -14.01 -0.13 25.47
C VAL A 4 -15.04 0.99 25.56
N ALA A 5 -15.24 1.73 24.48
CA ALA A 5 -16.29 2.75 24.37
C ALA A 5 -17.52 2.13 23.68
N LEU A 6 -18.60 1.92 24.43
CA LEU A 6 -19.92 1.60 23.89
C LEU A 6 -20.75 2.88 23.79
N ASN A 7 -21.21 3.20 22.59
CA ASN A 7 -21.98 4.41 22.30
C ASN A 7 -23.47 4.16 22.55
N ASN A 8 -23.99 4.64 23.68
CA ASN A 8 -25.42 4.76 23.93
C ASN A 8 -25.72 6.17 24.45
N GLY A 9 -26.22 7.03 23.56
CA GLY A 9 -27.06 8.17 23.93
C GLY A 9 -26.46 9.17 24.93
N GLY A 10 -25.43 9.91 24.51
CA GLY A 10 -25.33 11.34 24.83
C GLY A 10 -25.01 11.78 26.27
N ARG A 11 -24.33 10.98 27.10
CA ARG A 11 -23.91 11.43 28.44
C ARG A 11 -22.53 10.92 28.84
N TRP A 12 -21.53 11.80 28.84
CA TRP A 12 -20.17 11.49 29.28
C TRP A 12 -20.12 11.33 30.81
N ARG A 13 -19.75 10.14 31.30
CA ARG A 13 -19.33 9.93 32.70
C ARG A 13 -17.84 9.60 32.71
N VAL A 14 -17.05 10.45 33.35
CA VAL A 14 -15.61 10.23 33.54
C VAL A 14 -15.42 9.24 34.70
N SER A 15 -14.71 8.15 34.47
CA SER A 15 -14.37 7.16 35.49
C SER A 15 -13.13 7.61 36.27
N ARG A 16 -13.18 7.56 37.61
CA ARG A 16 -12.03 7.81 38.47
C ARG A 16 -11.09 6.60 38.44
N TYR A 17 -9.84 6.81 38.05
CA TYR A 17 -8.76 5.85 38.31
C TYR A 17 -8.59 5.67 39.82
N SER A 18 -8.67 4.43 40.30
CA SER A 18 -8.22 4.09 41.65
C SER A 18 -6.69 4.18 41.71
N GLN A 19 -6.20 4.96 42.66
CA GLN A 19 -4.88 4.92 43.30
C GLN A 19 -3.88 3.91 42.71
N VAL A 20 -2.90 4.40 41.95
CA VAL A 20 -1.63 3.69 41.78
C VAL A 20 -0.86 3.80 43.09
N ASN A 21 -0.83 2.72 43.87
CA ASN A 21 0.08 2.62 45.01
C ASN A 21 1.52 2.70 44.49
N ALA A 22 2.16 3.83 44.78
CA ALA A 22 3.60 4.03 44.61
C ALA A 22 4.36 3.29 45.72
N GLN A 23 4.32 1.96 45.73
CA GLN A 23 5.21 1.17 46.58
C GLN A 23 5.22 -0.29 46.11
N GLN A 24 6.43 -0.79 45.88
CA GLN A 24 6.82 -2.12 45.38
C GLN A 24 6.90 -2.26 43.86
N LEU A 25 8.01 -1.80 43.29
CA LEU A 25 8.56 -2.39 42.06
C LEU A 25 9.33 -3.66 42.45
N PRO A 26 8.91 -4.87 42.02
CA PRO A 26 9.71 -6.08 42.23
C PRO A 26 10.95 -6.05 41.34
N ALA A 27 12.06 -6.61 41.84
CA ALA A 27 13.42 -6.66 41.29
C ALA A 27 13.59 -7.23 39.86
N ILE A 28 12.50 -7.42 39.11
CA ILE A 28 12.45 -8.03 37.78
C ILE A 28 12.88 -7.03 36.68
N VAL A 29 12.72 -5.72 36.89
CA VAL A 29 13.19 -4.70 35.92
C VAL A 29 14.72 -4.62 35.85
N MET A 30 15.44 -5.05 36.90
CA MET A 30 16.91 -5.09 36.94
C MET A 30 17.51 -6.36 36.30
N LEU A 31 16.71 -7.38 36.00
CA LEU A 31 17.15 -8.63 35.34
C LEU A 31 17.11 -8.55 33.81
N ILE A 32 16.50 -7.51 33.24
CA ILE A 32 16.44 -7.28 31.78
C ILE A 32 17.60 -6.38 31.32
N CYS A 33 18.29 -5.68 32.23
CA CYS A 33 19.42 -4.80 31.91
C CYS A 33 20.80 -5.49 31.87
N THR A 34 20.92 -6.75 32.25
CA THR A 34 22.21 -7.49 32.19
C THR A 34 22.36 -8.40 30.98
N LEU A 35 21.31 -8.57 30.16
CA LEU A 35 21.34 -9.36 28.92
C LEU A 35 21.67 -8.52 27.67
N TRP A 36 22.54 -7.52 27.81
CA TRP A 36 23.14 -6.76 26.70
C TRP A 36 24.67 -6.67 26.84
N LEU A 37 25.32 -7.71 27.40
CA LEU A 37 26.79 -7.79 27.47
C LEU A 37 27.32 -9.21 27.14
N VAL A 38 26.68 -9.91 26.20
CA VAL A 38 27.35 -10.97 25.42
C VAL A 38 27.38 -10.51 23.96
N SER A 39 28.25 -9.54 23.71
CA SER A 39 28.84 -9.32 22.39
C SER A 39 29.89 -10.41 22.20
N GLY A 40 29.65 -11.33 21.27
CA GLY A 40 30.57 -12.42 21.01
C GLY A 40 30.11 -13.30 19.86
N SER A 41 30.26 -12.78 18.65
CA SER A 41 30.61 -13.58 17.45
C SER A 41 29.72 -14.77 17.11
N VAL A 42 28.58 -14.48 16.46
CA VAL A 42 28.11 -15.33 15.35
C VAL A 42 27.60 -14.41 14.24
N CYS A 43 28.52 -13.97 13.37
CA CYS A 43 28.15 -13.53 12.03
C CYS A 43 27.79 -14.77 11.22
N ILE A 44 26.59 -15.32 11.40
CA ILE A 44 26.03 -16.17 10.35
C ILE A 44 25.58 -15.20 9.26
N VAL A 45 26.48 -15.01 8.30
CA VAL A 45 26.14 -14.69 6.92
C VAL A 45 25.16 -15.76 6.46
N MET A 46 23.86 -15.50 6.58
CA MET A 46 22.89 -16.27 5.80
C MET A 46 22.85 -15.64 4.42
N GLY A 47 23.36 -16.43 3.47
CA GLY A 47 23.33 -16.17 2.03
C GLY A 47 21.99 -15.61 1.60
N LYS A 48 22.08 -14.43 0.98
CA LYS A 48 21.00 -13.85 0.20
C LYS A 48 21.05 -14.48 -1.17
N ASP A 49 20.59 -15.71 -1.25
CA ASP A 49 20.51 -16.43 -2.52
C ASP A 49 19.46 -17.53 -2.38
N MET A 50 18.20 -17.10 -2.43
CA MET A 50 17.17 -17.89 -3.06
C MET A 50 16.48 -17.05 -4.12
N SER A 51 17.21 -16.90 -5.24
CA SER A 51 16.60 -16.71 -6.54
C SER A 51 15.84 -17.98 -6.88
N ILE A 52 14.52 -17.98 -6.71
CA ILE A 52 13.67 -18.93 -7.44
C ILE A 52 13.38 -18.30 -8.79
N ALA A 53 14.22 -18.66 -9.76
CA ALA A 53 13.91 -18.48 -11.17
C ALA A 53 13.22 -19.76 -11.67
N GLY A 54 12.02 -19.61 -12.25
CA GLY A 54 11.22 -20.66 -12.87
C GLY A 54 9.88 -20.85 -12.15
N SER A 55 8.85 -20.04 -12.46
CA SER A 55 7.84 -20.29 -13.50
C SER A 55 7.22 -21.70 -13.43
N ASP A 56 6.02 -21.83 -12.88
CA ASP A 56 4.80 -22.16 -13.65
C ASP A 56 3.57 -22.41 -12.74
N THR A 57 2.46 -21.76 -13.09
CA THR A 57 1.05 -21.93 -12.66
C THR A 57 0.60 -21.53 -11.23
N ARG A 58 -0.20 -20.42 -11.15
CA ARG A 58 -0.89 -19.77 -10.00
C ARG A 58 -0.16 -18.66 -9.22
N ASP A 59 0.83 -18.01 -9.81
CA ASP A 59 1.72 -17.03 -9.14
C ASP A 59 1.14 -15.64 -8.77
N ASP A 60 -0.10 -15.30 -9.15
CA ASP A 60 -0.67 -13.99 -8.76
C ASP A 60 -1.59 -14.03 -7.53
N TYR A 61 -1.83 -15.20 -6.93
CA TYR A 61 -2.49 -15.25 -5.62
C TYR A 61 -1.49 -14.84 -4.52
N LEU A 62 -1.67 -13.62 -4.00
CA LEU A 62 -0.81 -13.08 -2.95
C LEU A 62 -1.22 -13.63 -1.59
N THR A 63 -0.24 -14.06 -0.78
CA THR A 63 -0.49 -14.39 0.63
C THR A 63 -0.73 -13.10 1.43
N PRO A 64 -1.42 -13.15 2.59
CA PRO A 64 -1.63 -11.97 3.42
C PRO A 64 -0.33 -11.24 3.80
N GLN A 65 0.75 -11.98 4.04
CA GLN A 65 2.06 -11.40 4.33
C GLN A 65 2.66 -10.67 3.11
N GLN A 66 2.50 -11.24 1.91
CA GLN A 66 2.94 -10.59 0.67
C GLN A 66 2.11 -9.34 0.37
N ILE A 67 0.79 -9.37 0.62
CA ILE A 67 -0.08 -8.19 0.51
C ILE A 67 0.46 -7.09 1.43
N ALA A 68 0.60 -7.36 2.73
CA ALA A 68 1.11 -6.37 3.69
C ALA A 68 2.48 -5.78 3.28
N THR A 69 3.38 -6.65 2.79
CA THR A 69 4.69 -6.21 2.30
C THR A 69 4.58 -5.31 1.06
N LEU A 70 3.66 -5.60 0.15
CA LEU A 70 3.42 -4.79 -1.03
C LEU A 70 2.75 -3.47 -0.68
N GLU A 71 1.85 -3.45 0.32
CA GLU A 71 1.19 -2.24 0.80
C GLU A 71 2.22 -1.25 1.36
N GLU A 72 3.12 -1.74 2.22
CA GLU A 72 4.21 -0.92 2.78
C GLU A 72 5.08 -0.32 1.66
N LYS A 73 5.50 -1.14 0.70
CA LYS A 73 6.31 -0.69 -0.45
C LYS A 73 5.58 0.33 -1.30
N ALA A 74 4.31 0.07 -1.61
CA ALA A 74 3.47 0.97 -2.39
C ALA A 74 3.33 2.33 -1.71
N LEU A 75 3.07 2.36 -0.40
CA LEU A 75 2.98 3.59 0.38
C LEU A 75 4.33 4.30 0.52
N ALA A 76 5.45 3.55 0.48
CA ALA A 76 6.80 4.10 0.47
C ALA A 76 7.24 4.66 -0.90
N GLY A 77 6.37 4.61 -1.93
CA GLY A 77 6.65 5.17 -3.25
C GLY A 77 6.90 4.15 -4.36
N ASP A 78 6.83 2.85 -4.08
CA ASP A 78 6.98 1.81 -5.10
C ASP A 78 5.69 1.65 -5.92
N GLY A 79 5.63 2.33 -7.05
CA GLY A 79 4.48 2.24 -7.94
C GLY A 79 4.30 0.87 -8.61
N LYS A 80 5.34 0.02 -8.70
CA LYS A 80 5.19 -1.36 -9.20
C LYS A 80 4.51 -2.25 -8.16
N ALA A 81 4.83 -2.07 -6.88
CA ALA A 81 4.15 -2.76 -5.80
C ALA A 81 2.65 -2.43 -5.78
N ALA A 82 2.32 -1.14 -5.92
CA ALA A 82 0.93 -0.68 -6.03
C ALA A 82 0.20 -1.30 -7.24
N PHE A 83 0.87 -1.38 -8.39
CA PHE A 83 0.30 -2.05 -9.57
C PHE A 83 0.02 -3.54 -9.35
N ARG A 84 0.92 -4.25 -8.65
CA ARG A 84 0.72 -5.67 -8.33
C ARG A 84 -0.49 -5.87 -7.42
N LEU A 85 -0.66 -5.02 -6.41
CA LEU A 85 -1.87 -5.02 -5.57
C LEU A 85 -3.13 -4.77 -6.40
N ALA A 86 -3.11 -3.78 -7.30
CA ALA A 86 -4.25 -3.50 -8.16
C ALA A 86 -4.68 -4.72 -8.99
N ASN A 87 -3.71 -5.44 -9.59
CA ASN A 87 -4.00 -6.66 -10.35
C ASN A 87 -4.57 -7.78 -9.47
N TYR A 88 -4.09 -7.92 -8.24
CA TYR A 88 -4.63 -8.88 -7.29
C TYR A 88 -6.11 -8.58 -6.99
N TRP A 89 -6.43 -7.33 -6.62
CA TRP A 89 -7.81 -6.93 -6.32
C TRP A 89 -8.72 -7.00 -7.55
N GLN A 90 -8.20 -6.75 -8.75
CA GLN A 90 -8.97 -6.83 -9.99
C GLN A 90 -9.30 -8.27 -10.37
N ASN A 91 -8.33 -9.18 -10.30
CA ASN A 91 -8.45 -10.52 -10.88
C ASN A 91 -8.87 -11.61 -9.89
N TYR A 92 -8.57 -11.44 -8.59
CA TYR A 92 -8.83 -12.46 -7.58
C TYR A 92 -10.00 -12.10 -6.67
N GLU A 93 -9.93 -10.93 -6.03
CA GLU A 93 -11.00 -10.44 -5.15
C GLU A 93 -12.12 -9.73 -5.93
N VAL A 94 -11.89 -9.44 -7.22
CA VAL A 94 -12.82 -8.78 -8.15
C VAL A 94 -13.41 -7.48 -7.56
N ASN A 95 -12.60 -6.76 -6.79
CA ASN A 95 -12.97 -5.52 -6.14
C ASN A 95 -12.45 -4.32 -6.93
N SER A 96 -13.32 -3.77 -7.78
CA SER A 96 -12.99 -2.63 -8.63
C SER A 96 -12.62 -1.35 -7.85
N LYS A 97 -13.13 -1.17 -6.62
CA LYS A 97 -12.80 0.01 -5.80
C LYS A 97 -11.38 -0.07 -5.25
N GLU A 98 -11.01 -1.23 -4.71
CA GLU A 98 -9.65 -1.48 -4.23
C GLU A 98 -8.63 -1.45 -5.37
N ALA A 99 -8.97 -2.07 -6.51
CA ALA A 99 -8.14 -1.98 -7.70
C ALA A 99 -7.90 -0.51 -8.13
N ALA A 100 -8.96 0.31 -8.15
CA ALA A 100 -8.85 1.73 -8.48
C ALA A 100 -8.00 2.51 -7.46
N TYR A 101 -8.11 2.20 -6.17
CA TYR A 101 -7.31 2.81 -5.10
C TYR A 101 -5.80 2.53 -5.31
N TRP A 102 -5.42 1.28 -5.50
CA TRP A 102 -4.02 0.90 -5.71
C TRP A 102 -3.47 1.40 -7.05
N LEU A 103 -4.30 1.45 -8.10
CA LEU A 103 -3.93 2.11 -9.35
C LEU A 103 -3.65 3.60 -9.15
N GLN A 104 -4.45 4.28 -8.32
CA GLN A 104 -4.22 5.69 -8.00
C GLN A 104 -2.87 5.90 -7.29
N ILE A 105 -2.56 5.11 -6.27
CA ILE A 105 -1.25 5.16 -5.59
C ILE A 105 -0.11 4.92 -6.58
N GLY A 106 -0.21 3.87 -7.42
CA GLY A 106 0.81 3.57 -8.41
C GLY A 106 1.01 4.71 -9.42
N ALA A 107 -0.09 5.32 -9.86
CA ALA A 107 -0.06 6.45 -10.78
C ALA A 107 0.61 7.69 -10.17
N GLU A 108 0.30 8.00 -8.91
CA GLU A 108 0.89 9.08 -8.11
C GLU A 108 2.39 8.87 -7.88
N ASN A 109 2.80 7.63 -7.60
CA ASN A 109 4.20 7.20 -7.50
C ASN A 109 4.93 7.13 -8.86
N GLY A 110 4.28 7.54 -9.95
CA GLY A 110 4.91 7.67 -11.26
C GLY A 110 5.01 6.37 -12.05
N HIS A 111 4.31 5.30 -11.67
CA HIS A 111 4.29 4.07 -12.44
C HIS A 111 3.44 4.22 -13.70
N LEU A 112 4.11 4.16 -14.86
CA LEU A 112 3.52 4.39 -16.18
C LEU A 112 2.27 3.53 -16.44
N ILE A 113 2.36 2.22 -16.19
CA ILE A 113 1.25 1.28 -16.45
C ILE A 113 0.07 1.59 -15.53
N SER A 114 0.32 1.98 -14.28
CA SER A 114 -0.77 2.37 -13.36
C SER A 114 -1.49 3.63 -13.83
N GLN A 115 -0.77 4.61 -14.41
CA GLN A 115 -1.39 5.82 -14.96
C GLN A 115 -2.33 5.50 -16.13
N LEU A 116 -1.90 4.61 -17.04
CA LEU A 116 -2.71 4.16 -18.16
C LEU A 116 -3.92 3.32 -17.71
N ASN A 117 -3.71 2.40 -16.77
CA ASN A 117 -4.82 1.56 -16.28
C ASN A 117 -5.82 2.38 -15.47
N LEU A 118 -5.37 3.38 -14.70
CA LEU A 118 -6.25 4.28 -13.97
C LEU A 118 -7.10 5.13 -14.92
N SER A 119 -6.51 5.67 -15.99
CA SER A 119 -7.27 6.46 -16.97
C SER A 119 -8.32 5.60 -17.69
N ALA A 120 -8.01 4.33 -17.99
CA ALA A 120 -8.97 3.38 -18.51
C ALA A 120 -10.08 3.08 -17.50
N TYR A 121 -9.74 2.79 -16.24
CA TYR A 121 -10.70 2.50 -15.15
C TYR A 121 -11.69 3.66 -14.94
N MET A 122 -11.19 4.90 -14.95
CA MET A 122 -12.02 6.11 -14.80
C MET A 122 -13.07 6.24 -15.91
N GLN A 123 -12.79 5.72 -17.11
CA GLN A 123 -13.69 5.78 -18.25
C GLN A 123 -14.65 4.58 -18.30
N SER A 124 -14.18 3.40 -17.93
CA SER A 124 -14.95 2.15 -18.04
C SER A 124 -15.80 1.83 -16.80
N ILE A 125 -15.32 2.15 -15.59
CA ILE A 125 -15.99 1.79 -14.33
C ILE A 125 -16.12 3.04 -13.42
N PRO A 126 -16.99 4.02 -13.76
CA PRO A 126 -17.19 5.21 -12.93
C PRO A 126 -17.68 4.91 -11.50
N SER A 127 -18.38 3.80 -11.30
CA SER A 127 -18.87 3.36 -10.00
C SER A 127 -17.75 3.01 -9.01
N ALA A 128 -16.57 2.60 -9.50
CA ALA A 128 -15.38 2.39 -8.68
C ALA A 128 -14.92 3.70 -8.00
N PHE A 129 -15.27 4.85 -8.59
CA PHE A 129 -14.99 6.19 -8.07
C PHE A 129 -16.21 6.84 -7.41
N GLY A 130 -17.26 6.06 -7.13
CA GLY A 130 -18.51 6.58 -6.56
C GLY A 130 -19.33 7.46 -7.49
N VAL A 131 -19.06 7.41 -8.81
CA VAL A 131 -19.79 8.20 -9.81
C VAL A 131 -20.88 7.35 -10.44
N ALA A 132 -22.15 7.79 -10.31
CA ALA A 132 -23.28 7.14 -10.96
C ALA A 132 -23.33 7.46 -12.46
N LYS A 133 -23.81 6.51 -13.29
CA LYS A 133 -23.90 6.66 -14.75
C LYS A 133 -24.79 7.85 -15.19
N GLY A 134 -25.78 8.24 -14.39
CA GLY A 134 -26.63 9.40 -14.65
C GLY A 134 -26.01 10.75 -14.30
N ASP A 135 -24.91 10.78 -13.53
CA ASP A 135 -24.25 12.02 -13.11
C ASP A 135 -23.28 12.52 -14.19
N THR A 136 -23.84 13.16 -15.21
CA THR A 136 -23.09 13.70 -16.35
C THR A 136 -22.01 14.69 -15.95
N LYS A 137 -22.23 15.48 -14.87
CA LYS A 137 -21.26 16.46 -14.37
C LYS A 137 -20.05 15.76 -13.77
N SER A 138 -20.25 14.76 -12.92
CA SER A 138 -19.17 14.01 -12.31
C SER A 138 -18.45 13.13 -13.32
N LEU A 139 -19.16 12.51 -14.27
CA LEU A 139 -18.56 11.80 -15.40
C LEU A 139 -17.64 12.69 -16.23
N LYS A 140 -18.08 13.92 -16.53
CA LYS A 140 -17.25 14.90 -17.25
C LYS A 140 -15.97 15.25 -16.47
N ARG A 141 -16.06 15.41 -15.15
CA ARG A 141 -14.88 15.64 -14.30
C ARG A 141 -13.94 14.43 -14.29
N LEU A 142 -14.51 13.23 -14.20
CA LEU A 142 -13.76 11.98 -14.19
C LEU A 142 -13.02 11.77 -15.52
N GLY A 143 -13.67 12.03 -16.65
CA GLY A 143 -13.04 11.99 -17.97
C GLY A 143 -11.91 13.00 -18.15
N LYS A 144 -12.00 14.21 -17.56
CA LYS A 144 -10.87 15.15 -17.55
C LYS A 144 -9.68 14.61 -16.75
N ARG A 145 -9.95 13.96 -15.62
CA ARG A 145 -8.93 13.35 -14.77
C ARG A 145 -8.27 12.14 -15.45
N ALA A 146 -9.05 11.34 -16.17
CA ALA A 146 -8.52 10.25 -17.00
C ALA A 146 -7.54 10.77 -18.06
N LYS A 147 -7.93 11.79 -18.84
CA LYS A 147 -7.06 12.43 -19.84
C LYS A 147 -5.78 13.01 -19.24
N PHE A 148 -5.85 13.57 -18.03
CA PHE A 148 -4.67 14.04 -17.33
C PHE A 148 -3.65 12.92 -17.11
N TRP A 149 -4.09 11.76 -16.60
CA TRP A 149 -3.22 10.61 -16.36
C TRP A 149 -2.66 10.01 -17.64
N GLU A 150 -3.47 9.92 -18.69
CA GLU A 150 -3.05 9.49 -20.02
C GLU A 150 -1.94 10.38 -20.58
N ASN A 151 -2.13 11.70 -20.56
CA ASN A 151 -1.12 12.65 -21.03
C ASN A 151 0.17 12.59 -20.19
N LYS A 152 0.06 12.39 -18.87
CA LYS A 152 1.21 12.22 -17.99
C LYS A 152 2.01 10.97 -18.35
N ALA A 153 1.33 9.85 -18.61
CA ALA A 153 1.96 8.60 -19.04
C ALA A 153 2.68 8.76 -20.39
N GLN A 154 2.02 9.35 -21.39
CA GLN A 154 2.63 9.64 -22.70
C GLN A 154 3.87 10.53 -22.58
N GLY A 155 3.85 11.53 -21.69
CA GLY A 155 4.99 12.39 -21.43
C GLY A 155 6.18 11.65 -20.81
N GLN A 156 5.93 10.67 -19.93
CA GLN A 156 6.98 9.82 -19.36
C GLN A 156 7.54 8.84 -20.39
N GLU A 157 6.69 8.21 -21.20
CA GLU A 157 7.10 7.29 -22.26
C GLU A 157 8.06 7.94 -23.25
N LYS A 158 7.73 9.14 -23.75
CA LYS A 158 8.59 9.91 -24.67
C LYS A 158 9.97 10.23 -24.08
N LYS A 159 10.05 10.51 -22.78
CA LYS A 159 11.33 10.75 -22.09
C LYS A 159 12.15 9.47 -22.00
N ASN A 160 11.50 8.33 -21.76
CA ASN A 160 12.16 7.04 -21.68
C ASN A 160 12.71 6.62 -23.06
N THR A 161 11.94 6.82 -24.14
CA THR A 161 12.38 6.50 -25.50
C THR A 161 13.52 7.41 -25.99
N HIS A 162 13.46 8.72 -25.70
CA HIS A 162 14.56 9.63 -26.01
C HIS A 162 15.87 9.24 -25.31
N LYS A 163 15.80 8.82 -24.04
CA LYS A 163 16.97 8.37 -23.28
C LYS A 163 17.58 7.07 -23.83
N SER A 164 16.77 6.17 -24.39
CA SER A 164 17.29 4.94 -25.01
C SER A 164 17.96 5.19 -26.37
N ILE A 165 17.60 6.26 -27.08
CA ILE A 165 18.16 6.59 -28.40
C ILE A 165 19.48 7.37 -28.28
N HIS A 166 19.74 8.01 -27.14
CA HIS A 166 21.01 8.71 -26.87
C HIS A 166 21.72 8.10 -25.65
N PRO A 167 22.42 6.96 -25.82
CA PRO A 167 23.26 6.43 -24.76
C PRO A 167 24.35 7.47 -24.44
N ARG A 168 24.46 7.87 -23.17
CA ARG A 168 25.56 8.71 -22.68
C ARG A 168 26.87 8.01 -23.04
N GLN A 169 27.67 8.65 -23.91
CA GLN A 169 29.07 8.29 -24.14
C GLN A 169 29.92 8.64 -22.92
#